data_AF-A0ABD5UY90-F1
#
_entry.id   AF-A0ABD5UY90-F1
#
_cell.length_a   1.000
_cell.length_b   1.000
_cell.length_c   1.000
_cell.angle_alpha   90.00
_cell.angle_beta   90.00
_cell.angle_gamma   90.00
#
_symmetry.space_group_name_H-M   'P 1'
#
loop_
_entity.id
_entity.type
_entity.pdbx_description
1 polymer ?
#
loop_
_entity_poly.entity_id
_entity_poly.type
_entity_poly.pdbx_seq_one_letter_code
_entity_poly.pdbx_strand_id
1 'polypeptide(L)'
;MEIRGERECTGCGTRWSYYETGEVACPDCGSLKSVGREERELHTDAPAELDLTPVKRGVADQPLTDVASEVTERCREYVHDRGFINGGELRELDETYLIASELASAIRAYERSLSSGALDPGTDDAEQLHLFALLNEERPPPAEVPASLAPARGLAYAKAVSTYRDDLRTFLDEEDAERPSVRRALGRLDDHLRRVEALDGDVEPRTAERLIEVARDLGSTVRADDEVALARAQERLESLGSDRL
;
A
#
# COMPACT_ATOMS: atom_id res chain seq x y z
N MET A 1 -15.15 -0.78 -7.52
CA MET A 1 -16.60 -0.98 -7.74
C MET A 1 -17.25 0.39 -7.83
N GLU A 2 -18.27 0.59 -8.66
CA GLU A 2 -19.04 1.84 -8.65
C GLU A 2 -20.11 1.83 -7.57
N ILE A 3 -20.08 2.79 -6.64
CA ILE A 3 -21.03 2.86 -5.52
C ILE A 3 -21.56 4.29 -5.34
N ARG A 4 -22.72 4.42 -4.68
CA ARG A 4 -23.26 5.74 -4.31
C ARG A 4 -22.77 6.10 -2.91
N GLY A 5 -21.92 7.12 -2.84
CA GLY A 5 -21.30 7.63 -1.61
C GLY A 5 -22.30 8.20 -0.61
N GLU A 6 -22.99 9.29 -0.98
CA GLU A 6 -23.95 9.92 -0.08
C GLU A 6 -25.24 9.10 0.09
N ARG A 7 -25.59 8.85 1.35
CA ARG A 7 -26.80 8.11 1.75
C ARG A 7 -27.65 8.96 2.68
N GLU A 8 -28.97 8.83 2.55
CA GLU A 8 -29.94 9.42 3.47
C GLU A 8 -30.82 8.34 4.11
N CYS A 9 -30.93 8.34 5.44
CA CYS A 9 -31.78 7.42 6.17
C CYS A 9 -33.26 7.76 5.92
N THR A 10 -34.06 6.76 5.52
CA THR A 10 -35.51 6.98 5.37
C THR A 10 -36.26 6.98 6.71
N GLY A 11 -35.61 6.59 7.80
CA GLY A 11 -36.17 6.56 9.15
C GLY A 11 -36.00 7.85 9.93
N CYS A 12 -34.78 8.39 9.99
CA CYS A 12 -34.47 9.61 10.75
C CYS A 12 -33.98 10.80 9.90
N GLY A 13 -33.76 10.62 8.59
CA GLY A 13 -33.29 11.68 7.69
C GLY A 13 -31.80 11.98 7.76
N THR A 14 -31.04 11.33 8.67
CA THR A 14 -29.58 11.49 8.77
C THR A 14 -28.89 11.16 7.45
N ARG A 15 -27.94 12.01 7.07
CA ARG A 15 -27.08 11.82 5.89
C ARG A 15 -25.68 11.43 6.31
N TRP A 16 -25.06 10.54 5.56
CA TRP A 16 -23.67 10.13 5.76
C TRP A 16 -23.06 9.65 4.44
N SER A 17 -21.73 9.68 4.37
CA SER A 17 -20.97 9.13 3.25
C SER A 17 -20.54 7.69 3.56
N TYR A 18 -20.87 6.77 2.67
CA TYR A 18 -20.31 5.41 2.71
C TYR A 18 -18.78 5.43 2.57
N TYR A 19 -18.21 6.38 1.84
CA TYR A 19 -16.76 6.49 1.69
C TYR A 19 -16.05 6.80 3.01
N GLU A 20 -16.73 7.47 3.94
CA GLU A 20 -16.20 7.80 5.26
C GLU A 20 -16.43 6.68 6.27
N THR A 21 -17.60 6.02 6.22
CA THR A 21 -18.00 5.07 7.27
C THR A 21 -17.80 3.60 6.91
N GLY A 22 -17.80 3.26 5.62
CA GLY A 22 -17.83 1.87 5.13
C GLY A 22 -19.13 1.14 5.45
N GLU A 23 -20.12 1.85 6.03
CA GLU A 23 -21.30 1.25 6.65
C GLU A 23 -22.58 1.64 5.90
N VAL A 24 -23.41 0.62 5.63
CA VAL A 24 -24.74 0.80 5.02
C VAL A 24 -25.79 1.19 6.07
N ALA A 25 -25.50 0.94 7.35
CA ALA A 25 -26.37 1.32 8.45
C ALA A 25 -26.28 2.82 8.74
N CYS A 26 -27.42 3.41 9.07
CA CYS A 26 -27.46 4.80 9.52
C CYS A 26 -26.69 4.95 10.84
N PRO A 27 -25.70 5.86 10.93
CA PRO A 27 -24.87 6.01 12.13
C PRO A 27 -25.64 6.53 13.34
N ASP A 28 -26.79 7.19 13.12
CA ASP A 28 -27.59 7.80 14.19
C ASP A 28 -28.64 6.84 14.77
N CYS A 29 -29.32 6.05 13.92
CA CYS A 29 -30.42 5.17 14.37
C CYS A 29 -30.22 3.68 14.08
N GLY A 30 -29.10 3.28 13.49
CA GLY A 30 -28.79 1.89 13.13
C GLY A 30 -29.65 1.29 12.01
N SER A 31 -30.52 2.09 11.39
CA SER A 31 -31.41 1.62 10.31
C SER A 31 -30.62 1.30 9.04
N LEU A 32 -30.85 0.11 8.47
CA LEU A 32 -30.35 -0.28 7.14
C LEU A 32 -31.17 0.33 5.98
N LYS A 33 -32.26 1.04 6.29
CA LYS A 33 -33.12 1.66 5.27
C LYS A 33 -32.58 3.03 4.89
N SER A 34 -31.82 3.08 3.80
CA SER A 34 -31.26 4.30 3.25
C SER A 34 -31.36 4.36 1.74
N VAL A 35 -31.41 5.58 1.21
CA VAL A 35 -31.40 5.86 -0.24
C VAL A 35 -30.11 6.57 -0.60
N GLY A 36 -29.46 6.15 -1.69
CA GLY A 36 -28.30 6.86 -2.24
C GLY A 36 -28.75 8.11 -2.99
N ARG A 37 -28.14 9.26 -2.69
CA ARG A 37 -28.54 10.58 -3.23
C ARG A 37 -27.71 11.01 -4.44
N GLU A 38 -26.50 10.52 -4.57
CA GLU A 38 -25.56 10.86 -5.64
C GLU A 38 -25.52 9.82 -6.77
N GLU A 39 -24.81 10.20 -7.83
CA GLU A 39 -24.42 9.26 -8.89
C GLU A 39 -23.46 8.21 -8.32
N ARG A 40 -23.23 7.14 -9.10
CA ARG A 40 -22.26 6.13 -8.68
C ARG A 40 -20.89 6.61 -9.10
N GLU A 41 -19.92 6.46 -8.22
CA GLU A 41 -18.53 6.75 -8.54
C GLU A 41 -17.67 5.54 -8.24
N LEU A 42 -16.56 5.44 -8.95
CA LEU A 42 -15.57 4.40 -8.75
C LEU A 42 -14.96 4.52 -7.35
N HIS A 43 -14.95 3.39 -6.64
CA HIS A 43 -14.40 3.29 -5.30
C HIS A 43 -13.69 1.94 -5.10
N THR A 44 -12.49 2.01 -4.57
CA THR A 44 -11.66 0.87 -4.17
C THR A 44 -11.14 1.01 -2.74
N ASP A 45 -11.14 2.22 -2.18
CA ASP A 45 -10.55 2.51 -0.87
C ASP A 45 -11.55 2.44 0.29
N ALA A 46 -11.69 1.27 0.93
CA ALA A 46 -12.50 1.19 2.14
C ALA A 46 -11.88 2.05 3.28
N PRO A 47 -12.70 2.64 4.17
CA PRO A 47 -12.21 3.47 5.28
C PRO A 47 -11.63 2.61 6.41
N ALA A 48 -10.53 1.92 6.13
CA ALA A 48 -9.78 1.12 7.07
C ALA A 48 -8.67 1.97 7.72
N GLU A 49 -8.55 1.88 9.05
CA GLU A 49 -7.46 2.49 9.81
C GLU A 49 -6.49 1.41 10.30
N LEU A 50 -5.18 1.66 10.15
CA LEU A 50 -4.15 0.77 10.68
C LEU A 50 -3.96 1.03 12.19
N ASP A 51 -4.61 0.24 13.05
CA ASP A 51 -4.40 0.33 14.50
C ASP A 51 -3.34 -0.66 15.01
N LEU A 52 -2.09 -0.18 15.15
CA LEU A 52 -1.00 -0.92 15.77
C LEU A 52 -0.89 -0.68 17.29
N THR A 53 -1.77 0.12 17.90
CA THR A 53 -1.66 0.46 19.32
C THR A 53 -1.72 -0.76 20.25
N PRO A 54 -2.60 -1.77 20.03
CA PRO A 54 -2.66 -2.96 20.87
C PRO A 54 -1.34 -3.73 20.89
N VAL A 55 -0.73 -3.93 19.71
CA VAL A 55 0.52 -4.68 19.56
C VAL A 55 1.73 -3.90 20.08
N LYS A 56 1.78 -2.57 19.86
CA LYS A 56 2.82 -1.68 20.41
C LYS A 56 2.91 -1.79 21.94
N ARG A 57 1.77 -1.86 22.64
CA ARG A 57 1.76 -2.07 24.10
C ARG A 57 2.28 -3.45 24.47
N GLY A 58 1.92 -4.48 23.71
CA GLY A 58 2.37 -5.85 23.94
C GLY A 58 3.89 -5.99 23.89
N VAL A 59 4.56 -5.42 22.88
CA VAL A 59 6.03 -5.59 22.73
C VAL A 59 6.84 -4.91 23.84
N ALA A 60 6.25 -3.99 24.61
CA ALA A 60 6.91 -3.44 25.80
C ALA A 60 7.07 -4.50 26.91
N ASP A 61 6.18 -5.49 26.95
CA ASP A 61 6.06 -6.47 28.03
C ASP A 61 6.47 -7.91 27.59
N GLN A 62 6.53 -8.19 26.28
CA GLN A 62 6.87 -9.51 25.74
C GLN A 62 7.67 -9.43 24.42
N PRO A 63 8.41 -10.49 24.04
CA PRO A 63 9.16 -10.54 22.78
C PRO A 63 8.27 -10.29 21.54
N LEU A 64 8.84 -9.68 20.51
CA LEU A 64 8.14 -9.40 19.24
C LEU A 64 7.53 -10.66 18.60
N THR A 65 8.19 -11.81 18.76
CA THR A 65 7.73 -13.11 18.26
C THR A 65 6.35 -13.50 18.79
N ASP A 66 6.02 -13.08 20.01
CA ASP A 66 4.78 -13.47 20.68
C ASP A 66 3.57 -12.69 20.14
N VAL A 67 3.81 -11.52 19.50
CA VAL A 67 2.77 -10.72 18.83
C VAL A 67 2.87 -10.72 17.31
N ALA A 68 3.87 -11.39 16.74
CA ALA A 68 4.19 -11.36 15.31
C ALA A 68 2.99 -11.73 14.41
N SER A 69 2.26 -12.78 14.78
CA SER A 69 1.05 -13.20 14.07
C SER A 69 -0.04 -12.13 14.11
N GLU A 70 -0.26 -11.52 15.28
CA GLU A 70 -1.27 -10.49 15.50
C GLU A 70 -0.96 -9.20 14.70
N VAL A 71 0.31 -8.77 14.68
CA VAL A 71 0.77 -7.63 13.87
C VAL A 71 0.53 -7.92 12.38
N THR A 72 0.92 -9.11 11.95
CA THR A 72 0.83 -9.49 10.54
C THR A 72 -0.62 -9.56 10.05
N GLU A 73 -1.53 -10.08 10.87
CA GLU A 73 -2.97 -10.10 10.57
C GLU A 73 -3.52 -8.69 10.37
N ARG A 74 -3.28 -7.78 11.33
CA ARG A 74 -3.72 -6.38 11.24
C ARG A 74 -3.21 -5.67 10.00
N CYS A 75 -1.92 -5.81 9.70
CA CYS A 75 -1.34 -5.19 8.52
C CYS A 75 -1.94 -5.75 7.21
N ARG A 76 -2.23 -7.06 7.15
CA ARG A 76 -2.85 -7.66 5.97
C ARG A 76 -4.30 -7.27 5.80
N GLU A 77 -5.06 -7.21 6.89
CA GLU A 77 -6.45 -6.73 6.86
C GLU A 77 -6.51 -5.30 6.35
N TYR A 78 -5.68 -4.41 6.91
CA TYR A 78 -5.55 -3.04 6.42
C TYR A 78 -5.18 -2.98 4.93
N VAL A 79 -4.13 -3.69 4.49
CA VAL A 79 -3.69 -3.69 3.08
C VAL A 79 -4.74 -4.30 2.13
N HIS A 80 -5.52 -5.27 2.60
CA HIS A 80 -6.59 -5.92 1.83
C HIS A 80 -7.79 -5.00 1.61
N ASP A 81 -8.19 -4.25 2.63
CA ASP A 81 -9.37 -3.39 2.59
C ASP A 81 -9.07 -2.04 1.92
N ARG A 82 -7.81 -1.61 1.94
CA ARG A 82 -7.36 -0.36 1.32
C ARG A 82 -7.25 -0.47 -0.19
N GLY A 83 -7.60 0.63 -0.84
CA GLY A 83 -7.39 0.91 -2.25
C GLY A 83 -6.96 2.36 -2.43
N PHE A 84 -6.95 2.85 -3.66
CA PHE A 84 -6.47 4.19 -3.98
C PHE A 84 -7.48 5.03 -4.76
N ILE A 85 -8.73 4.61 -4.87
CA ILE A 85 -9.81 5.41 -5.44
C ILE A 85 -10.89 5.58 -4.37
N ASN A 86 -11.06 6.82 -3.91
CA ASN A 86 -12.01 7.18 -2.88
C ASN A 86 -13.04 8.15 -3.46
N GLY A 87 -14.28 7.69 -3.67
CA GLY A 87 -15.35 8.50 -4.22
C GLY A 87 -14.98 9.18 -5.54
N GLY A 88 -14.57 8.40 -6.54
CA GLY A 88 -14.16 8.94 -7.83
C GLY A 88 -12.87 9.74 -7.81
N GLU A 89 -12.19 9.89 -6.67
CA GLU A 89 -10.90 10.57 -6.58
C GLU A 89 -9.76 9.56 -6.42
N LEU A 90 -8.81 9.59 -7.36
CA LEU A 90 -7.55 8.88 -7.19
C LEU A 90 -6.75 9.51 -6.03
N ARG A 91 -6.26 8.67 -5.12
CA ARG A 91 -5.40 9.02 -3.98
C ARG A 91 -3.94 8.72 -4.30
N GLU A 92 -3.05 9.15 -3.40
CA GLU A 92 -1.63 8.82 -3.48
C GLU A 92 -1.34 7.45 -2.86
N LEU A 93 -0.31 6.76 -3.35
CA LEU A 93 0.31 5.65 -2.63
C LEU A 93 0.98 6.17 -1.35
N ASP A 94 0.25 6.11 -0.24
CA ASP A 94 0.67 6.69 1.04
C ASP A 94 1.73 5.84 1.78
N GLU A 95 2.39 6.48 2.75
CA GLU A 95 3.43 5.85 3.57
C GLU A 95 2.88 4.73 4.48
N THR A 96 1.67 4.90 5.02
CA THR A 96 1.04 3.93 5.92
C THR A 96 0.78 2.60 5.21
N TYR A 97 0.35 2.63 3.95
CA TYR A 97 0.21 1.44 3.10
C TYR A 97 1.53 0.72 2.87
N LEU A 98 2.61 1.47 2.64
CA LEU A 98 3.95 0.91 2.44
C LEU A 98 4.51 0.30 3.73
N ILE A 99 4.34 0.98 4.87
CA ILE A 99 4.72 0.47 6.19
C ILE A 99 3.96 -0.81 6.51
N ALA A 100 2.63 -0.85 6.33
CA ALA A 100 1.84 -2.05 6.61
C ALA A 100 2.25 -3.23 5.71
N SER A 101 2.44 -2.97 4.41
CA SER A 101 2.88 -3.97 3.44
C SER A 101 4.26 -4.54 3.79
N GLU A 102 5.19 -3.67 4.16
CA GLU A 102 6.54 -4.06 4.55
C GLU A 102 6.57 -4.79 5.88
N LEU A 103 5.91 -4.26 6.91
CA LEU A 103 5.87 -4.87 8.25
C LEU A 103 5.32 -6.29 8.20
N ALA A 104 4.21 -6.52 7.48
CA ALA A 104 3.66 -7.86 7.29
C ALA A 104 4.62 -8.82 6.59
N SER A 105 5.43 -8.32 5.66
CA SER A 105 6.39 -9.13 4.89
C SER A 105 7.69 -9.38 5.67
N ALA A 106 8.17 -8.37 6.38
CA ALA A 106 9.39 -8.40 7.19
C ALA A 106 9.22 -9.31 8.42
N ILE A 107 8.07 -9.27 9.12
CA ILE A 107 7.79 -10.18 10.24
C ILE A 107 7.83 -11.63 9.77
N ARG A 108 7.19 -11.95 8.64
CA ARG A 108 7.24 -13.30 8.07
C ARG A 108 8.66 -13.73 7.71
N ALA A 109 9.51 -12.81 7.24
CA ALA A 109 10.91 -13.10 6.95
C ALA A 109 11.68 -13.37 8.24
N TYR A 110 11.48 -12.53 9.25
CA TYR A 110 12.05 -12.69 10.60
C TYR A 110 11.68 -14.03 11.25
N GLU A 111 10.39 -14.41 11.24
CA GLU A 111 9.92 -15.71 11.74
C GLU A 111 10.59 -16.89 11.03
N ARG A 112 10.83 -16.78 9.71
CA ARG A 112 11.56 -17.80 8.95
C ARG A 112 13.04 -17.84 9.35
N SER A 113 13.68 -16.69 9.50
CA SER A 113 15.07 -16.59 9.96
C SER A 113 15.25 -17.26 11.32
N LEU A 114 14.38 -16.95 12.29
CA LEU A 114 14.34 -17.57 13.61
C LEU A 114 14.15 -19.08 13.54
N SER A 115 13.14 -19.54 12.79
CA SER A 115 12.80 -20.97 12.66
C SER A 115 13.94 -21.79 12.05
N SER A 116 14.74 -21.17 11.17
CA SER A 116 15.88 -21.84 10.51
C SER A 116 17.12 -21.95 11.39
N GLY A 117 17.19 -21.23 12.52
CA GLY A 117 18.38 -21.15 13.36
C GLY A 117 19.58 -20.47 12.70
N ALA A 118 19.35 -19.73 11.60
CA ALA A 118 20.40 -19.10 10.79
C ALA A 118 20.85 -17.73 11.32
N LEU A 119 20.23 -17.21 12.37
CA LEU A 119 20.51 -15.88 12.90
C LEU A 119 21.72 -15.89 13.83
N ASP A 120 22.77 -15.18 13.43
CA ASP A 120 23.76 -14.69 14.39
C ASP A 120 23.20 -13.49 15.17
N PRO A 121 23.69 -13.21 16.39
CA PRO A 121 23.14 -12.14 17.23
C PRO A 121 23.16 -10.74 16.59
N GLY A 122 24.14 -10.43 15.75
CA GLY A 122 24.23 -9.11 15.11
C GLY A 122 23.17 -8.92 14.03
N THR A 123 22.83 -9.98 13.30
CA THR A 123 21.73 -9.96 12.33
C THR A 123 20.37 -9.88 13.04
N ASP A 124 20.17 -10.61 14.15
CA ASP A 124 18.93 -10.56 14.95
C ASP A 124 18.67 -9.14 15.49
N ASP A 125 19.68 -8.47 16.06
CA ASP A 125 19.55 -7.09 16.55
C ASP A 125 19.13 -6.11 15.43
N ALA A 126 19.75 -6.23 14.24
CA ALA A 126 19.44 -5.36 13.10
C ALA A 126 18.02 -5.60 12.55
N GLU A 127 17.58 -6.85 12.46
CA GLU A 127 16.23 -7.21 12.06
C GLU A 127 15.20 -6.68 13.06
N GLN A 128 15.42 -6.88 14.36
CA GLN A 128 14.53 -6.38 15.40
C GLN A 128 14.40 -4.85 15.36
N LEU A 129 15.52 -4.13 15.27
CA LEU A 129 15.50 -2.66 15.16
C LEU A 129 14.68 -2.18 13.95
N HIS A 130 14.83 -2.84 12.81
CA HIS A 130 14.06 -2.53 11.60
C HIS A 130 12.56 -2.76 11.80
N LEU A 131 12.18 -3.89 12.42
CA LEU A 131 10.79 -4.20 12.74
C LEU A 131 10.20 -3.22 13.75
N PHE A 132 10.98 -2.79 14.74
CA PHE A 132 10.57 -1.77 15.70
C PHE A 132 10.33 -0.40 15.05
N ALA A 133 11.16 0.00 14.09
CA ALA A 133 10.93 1.22 13.33
C ALA A 133 9.59 1.17 12.59
N LEU A 134 9.35 0.09 11.84
CA LEU A 134 8.08 -0.12 11.11
C LEU A 134 6.87 -0.19 12.05
N LEU A 135 7.01 -0.87 13.19
CA LEU A 135 5.97 -0.90 14.22
C LEU A 135 5.65 0.51 14.71
N ASN A 136 6.66 1.36 14.91
CA ASN A 136 6.48 2.75 15.29
C ASN A 136 6.03 3.66 14.13
N GLU A 137 5.60 3.07 13.01
CA GLU A 137 5.13 3.78 11.82
C GLU A 137 6.22 4.66 11.19
N GLU A 138 7.48 4.26 11.36
CA GLU A 138 8.64 4.86 10.72
C GLU A 138 9.10 3.94 9.59
N ARG A 139 9.33 4.50 8.39
CA ARG A 139 9.86 3.75 7.24
C ARG A 139 11.36 3.99 7.12
N PRO A 140 12.23 3.01 7.48
CA PRO A 140 13.67 3.21 7.37
C PRO A 140 14.10 3.46 5.91
N PRO A 141 15.10 4.31 5.67
CA PRO A 141 15.61 4.55 4.31
C PRO A 141 16.27 3.28 3.74
N PRO A 142 16.41 3.18 2.40
CA PRO A 142 16.95 1.98 1.73
C PRO A 142 18.31 1.51 2.21
N ALA A 143 19.15 2.44 2.67
CA ALA A 143 20.50 2.15 3.13
C ALA A 143 20.54 1.52 4.53
N GLU A 144 19.44 1.60 5.28
CA GLU A 144 19.34 1.08 6.65
C GLU A 144 18.59 -0.26 6.70
N VAL A 145 18.12 -0.76 5.56
CA VAL A 145 17.43 -2.05 5.48
C VAL A 145 18.43 -3.19 5.70
N PRO A 146 18.22 -4.07 6.69
CA PRO A 146 19.05 -5.26 6.85
C PRO A 146 19.03 -6.11 5.58
N ALA A 147 20.20 -6.62 5.19
CA ALA A 147 20.33 -7.40 3.95
C ALA A 147 19.40 -8.62 3.92
N SER A 148 19.15 -9.25 5.07
CA SER A 148 18.24 -10.37 5.24
C SER A 148 16.75 -10.00 5.06
N LEU A 149 16.38 -8.73 5.26
CA LEU A 149 15.03 -8.21 5.06
C LEU A 149 14.85 -7.50 3.71
N ALA A 150 15.92 -7.27 2.94
CA ALA A 150 15.85 -6.63 1.64
C ALA A 150 14.88 -7.34 0.66
N PRO A 151 14.88 -8.69 0.53
CA PRO A 151 13.90 -9.38 -0.31
C PRO A 151 12.45 -9.18 0.16
N ALA A 152 12.22 -9.13 1.48
CA ALA A 152 10.90 -8.89 2.04
C ALA A 152 10.38 -7.50 1.69
N ARG A 153 11.24 -6.47 1.75
CA ARG A 153 10.90 -5.11 1.30
C ARG A 153 10.64 -5.07 -0.21
N GLY A 154 11.49 -5.73 -1.01
CA GLY A 154 11.34 -5.81 -2.46
C GLY A 154 9.96 -6.35 -2.88
N LEU A 155 9.55 -7.48 -2.31
CA LEU A 155 8.21 -8.05 -2.55
C LEU A 155 7.08 -7.16 -2.03
N ALA A 156 7.22 -6.61 -0.83
CA ALA A 156 6.21 -5.75 -0.23
C ALA A 156 5.91 -4.54 -1.12
N TYR A 157 6.95 -3.84 -1.57
CA TYR A 157 6.81 -2.65 -2.40
C TYR A 157 6.38 -2.98 -3.82
N ALA A 158 6.88 -4.07 -4.41
CA ALA A 158 6.39 -4.51 -5.72
C ALA A 158 4.88 -4.79 -5.69
N LYS A 159 4.40 -5.48 -4.66
CA LYS A 159 2.97 -5.75 -4.48
C LYS A 159 2.17 -4.46 -4.27
N ALA A 160 2.64 -3.56 -3.40
CA ALA A 160 1.96 -2.29 -3.15
C ALA A 160 1.86 -1.41 -4.41
N VAL A 161 2.95 -1.33 -5.17
CA VAL A 161 2.98 -0.59 -6.44
C VAL A 161 2.11 -1.26 -7.50
N SER A 162 2.02 -2.60 -7.52
CA SER A 162 1.12 -3.34 -8.40
C SER A 162 -0.34 -3.00 -8.12
N THR A 163 -0.75 -3.03 -6.84
CA THR A 163 -2.11 -2.62 -6.42
C THR A 163 -2.42 -1.17 -6.81
N TYR A 164 -1.50 -0.24 -6.51
CA TYR A 164 -1.66 1.17 -6.89
C TYR A 164 -1.81 1.34 -8.41
N ARG A 165 -0.98 0.65 -9.18
CA ARG A 165 -1.01 0.68 -10.64
C ARG A 165 -2.34 0.17 -11.18
N ASP A 166 -2.89 -0.91 -10.63
CA ASP A 166 -4.14 -1.49 -11.10
C ASP A 166 -5.34 -0.57 -10.83
N ASP A 167 -5.35 0.11 -9.68
CA ASP A 167 -6.31 1.17 -9.39
C ASP A 167 -6.13 2.36 -10.33
N LEU A 168 -4.89 2.81 -10.56
CA LEU A 168 -4.60 3.89 -11.50
C LEU A 168 -5.06 3.55 -12.94
N ARG A 169 -4.93 2.30 -13.37
CA ARG A 169 -5.44 1.84 -14.67
C ARG A 169 -6.97 1.88 -14.72
N THR A 170 -7.61 1.38 -13.66
CA THR A 170 -9.07 1.34 -13.55
C THR A 170 -9.64 2.77 -13.55
N PHE A 171 -8.99 3.68 -12.84
CA PHE A 171 -9.31 5.10 -12.84
C PHE A 171 -9.24 5.72 -14.25
N LEU A 172 -8.15 5.47 -14.99
CA LEU A 172 -7.99 5.97 -16.36
C LEU A 172 -8.98 5.36 -17.36
N ASP A 173 -9.41 4.13 -17.12
CA ASP A 173 -10.43 3.47 -17.94
C ASP A 173 -11.83 4.07 -17.68
N GLU A 174 -12.12 4.49 -16.44
CA GLU A 174 -13.38 5.14 -16.07
C GLU A 174 -13.49 6.58 -16.58
N GLU A 175 -12.41 7.37 -16.49
CA GLU A 175 -12.42 8.76 -16.99
C GLU A 175 -12.51 8.87 -18.53
N ASP A 176 -12.44 7.74 -19.26
CA ASP A 176 -12.28 7.68 -20.72
C ASP A 176 -11.13 8.57 -21.22
N ALA A 177 -10.08 8.73 -20.40
CA ALA A 177 -8.99 9.65 -20.66
C ALA A 177 -7.94 9.02 -21.59
N GLU A 178 -7.77 9.60 -22.78
CA GLU A 178 -6.72 9.22 -23.72
C GLU A 178 -5.33 9.68 -23.23
N ARG A 179 -4.71 8.91 -22.34
CA ARG A 179 -3.34 9.14 -21.82
C ARG A 179 -2.34 8.05 -22.28
N PRO A 180 -2.00 7.96 -23.59
CA PRO A 180 -1.19 6.87 -24.12
C PRO A 180 0.22 6.80 -23.51
N SER A 181 0.82 7.95 -23.18
CA SER A 181 2.14 8.02 -22.56
C SER A 181 2.15 7.47 -21.13
N VAL A 182 1.11 7.77 -20.33
CA VAL A 182 0.93 7.22 -18.98
C VAL A 182 0.68 5.71 -19.06
N ARG A 183 -0.23 5.26 -19.95
CA ARG A 183 -0.53 3.83 -20.15
C ARG A 183 0.72 3.03 -20.54
N ARG A 184 1.58 3.59 -21.40
CA ARG A 184 2.86 2.98 -21.76
C ARG A 184 3.81 2.88 -20.57
N ALA A 185 3.92 3.94 -19.76
CA ALA A 185 4.74 3.94 -18.55
C ALA A 185 4.23 2.90 -17.52
N LEU A 186 2.91 2.77 -17.33
CA LEU A 186 2.30 1.74 -16.49
C LEU A 186 2.59 0.32 -16.99
N GLY A 187 2.65 0.12 -18.32
CA GLY A 187 3.08 -1.14 -18.91
C GLY A 187 4.53 -1.47 -18.57
N ARG A 188 5.45 -0.51 -18.75
CA ARG A 188 6.87 -0.69 -18.38
C ARG A 188 7.06 -0.92 -16.88
N LEU A 189 6.31 -0.22 -16.04
CA LEU A 189 6.33 -0.42 -14.59
C LEU A 189 5.96 -1.87 -14.25
N ASP A 190 4.89 -2.41 -14.82
CA ASP A 190 4.48 -3.82 -14.67
C ASP A 190 5.60 -4.80 -15.00
N ASP A 191 6.32 -4.57 -16.11
CA ASP A 191 7.44 -5.43 -16.50
C ASP A 191 8.55 -5.44 -15.44
N HIS A 192 8.81 -4.32 -14.77
CA HIS A 192 9.75 -4.25 -13.65
C HIS A 192 9.20 -4.93 -12.38
N LEU A 193 7.93 -4.75 -12.06
CA LEU A 193 7.30 -5.39 -10.89
C LEU A 193 7.36 -6.92 -11.01
N ARG A 194 6.99 -7.46 -12.17
CA ARG A 194 7.07 -8.90 -12.45
C ARG A 194 8.49 -9.45 -12.36
N ARG A 195 9.50 -8.63 -12.68
CA ARG A 195 10.91 -9.01 -12.50
C ARG A 195 11.27 -9.10 -11.03
N VAL A 196 10.85 -8.13 -10.21
CA VAL A 196 11.06 -8.18 -8.76
C VAL A 196 10.37 -9.41 -8.17
N GLU A 197 9.14 -9.69 -8.58
CA GLU A 197 8.42 -10.92 -8.19
C GLU A 197 9.17 -12.19 -8.60
N ALA A 198 9.68 -12.25 -9.84
CA ALA A 198 10.45 -13.40 -10.33
C ALA A 198 11.80 -13.60 -9.62
N LEU A 199 12.32 -12.55 -8.98
CA LEU A 199 13.52 -12.61 -8.12
C LEU A 199 13.16 -12.83 -6.65
N ASP A 200 11.91 -13.15 -6.32
CA ASP A 200 11.42 -13.28 -4.94
C ASP A 200 11.72 -12.03 -4.09
N GLY A 201 11.73 -10.85 -4.73
CA GLY A 201 12.06 -9.57 -4.11
C GLY A 201 13.54 -9.28 -3.97
N ASP A 202 14.43 -10.18 -4.39
CA ASP A 202 15.88 -10.05 -4.27
C ASP A 202 16.44 -8.99 -5.24
N VAL A 203 16.19 -7.74 -4.88
CA VAL A 203 16.69 -6.53 -5.54
C VAL A 203 17.20 -5.57 -4.48
N GLU A 204 18.10 -4.66 -4.86
CA GLU A 204 18.54 -3.62 -3.93
C GLU A 204 17.34 -2.80 -3.42
N PRO A 205 17.25 -2.47 -2.12
CA PRO A 205 16.15 -1.67 -1.57
C PRO A 205 15.92 -0.34 -2.29
N ARG A 206 16.97 0.28 -2.84
CA ARG A 206 16.88 1.50 -3.66
C ARG A 206 16.12 1.28 -4.97
N THR A 207 16.24 0.09 -5.56
CA THR A 207 15.50 -0.29 -6.76
C THR A 207 14.01 -0.38 -6.45
N ALA A 208 13.64 -0.98 -5.32
CA ALA A 208 12.25 -1.05 -4.87
C ALA A 208 11.66 0.35 -4.59
N GLU A 209 12.41 1.24 -3.95
CA GLU A 209 11.99 2.65 -3.77
C GLU A 209 11.75 3.38 -5.08
N ARG A 210 12.64 3.19 -6.06
CA ARG A 210 12.50 3.86 -7.36
C ARG A 210 11.20 3.46 -8.07
N LEU A 211 10.68 2.26 -7.83
CA LEU A 211 9.38 1.83 -8.34
C LEU A 211 8.21 2.55 -7.65
N ILE A 212 8.31 2.82 -6.33
CA ILE A 212 7.35 3.66 -5.61
C ILE A 212 7.35 5.08 -6.16
N GLU A 213 8.54 5.66 -6.36
CA GLU A 213 8.68 7.01 -6.92
C GLU A 213 8.06 7.12 -8.31
N VAL A 214 8.27 6.12 -9.18
CA VAL A 214 7.62 6.05 -10.49
C VAL A 214 6.10 6.00 -10.35
N ALA A 215 5.58 5.14 -9.46
CA ALA A 215 4.14 5.00 -9.24
C ALA A 215 3.51 6.32 -8.77
N ARG A 216 4.13 6.99 -7.79
CA ARG A 216 3.68 8.29 -7.27
C ARG A 216 3.71 9.38 -8.33
N ASP A 217 4.76 9.47 -9.15
CA ASP A 217 4.85 10.44 -10.23
C ASP A 217 3.79 10.20 -11.32
N LEU A 218 3.51 8.93 -11.66
CA LEU A 218 2.41 8.60 -12.58
C LEU A 218 1.04 8.96 -11.99
N GLY A 219 0.85 8.71 -10.70
CA GLY A 219 -0.34 9.16 -9.97
C GLY A 219 -0.49 10.68 -9.97
N SER A 220 0.59 11.42 -9.71
CA SER A 220 0.62 12.90 -9.75
C SER A 220 0.28 13.44 -11.14
N THR A 221 0.84 12.81 -12.19
CA THR A 221 0.51 13.15 -13.58
C THR A 221 -0.98 13.05 -13.85
N VAL A 222 -1.65 12.02 -13.30
CA VAL A 222 -3.09 11.80 -13.51
C VAL A 222 -3.94 12.74 -12.65
N ARG A 223 -3.60 12.93 -11.37
CA ARG A 223 -4.38 13.78 -10.45
C ARG A 223 -4.26 15.28 -10.74
N ALA A 224 -3.11 15.73 -11.26
CA ALA A 224 -2.77 17.15 -11.33
C ALA A 224 -2.24 17.60 -12.69
N ASP A 225 -2.32 16.76 -13.73
CA ASP A 225 -1.79 17.02 -15.07
C ASP A 225 -0.30 17.45 -15.08
N ASP A 226 0.47 16.89 -14.14
CA ASP A 226 1.89 17.20 -13.98
C ASP A 226 2.76 16.49 -15.04
N GLU A 227 3.00 17.18 -16.17
CA GLU A 227 3.88 16.69 -17.23
C GLU A 227 5.34 16.50 -16.79
N VAL A 228 5.81 17.25 -15.78
CA VAL A 228 7.17 17.11 -15.25
C VAL A 228 7.29 15.79 -14.48
N ALA A 229 6.26 15.42 -13.71
CA ALA A 229 6.20 14.12 -13.06
C ALA A 229 6.23 12.97 -14.08
N LEU A 230 5.52 13.10 -15.21
CA LEU A 230 5.58 12.09 -16.27
C LEU A 230 6.99 11.92 -16.84
N ALA A 231 7.69 13.03 -17.13
CA ALA A 231 9.06 12.99 -17.62
C ALA A 231 10.01 12.31 -16.63
N ARG A 232 9.90 12.64 -15.33
CA ARG A 232 10.68 11.99 -14.27
C ARG A 232 10.39 10.49 -14.15
N ALA A 233 9.13 10.09 -14.23
CA ALA A 233 8.74 8.67 -14.19
C ALA A 233 9.36 7.90 -15.37
N GLN A 234 9.35 8.48 -16.57
CA GLN A 234 9.93 7.87 -17.77
C GLN A 234 11.46 7.74 -17.66
N GLU A 235 12.15 8.78 -17.19
CA GLU A 235 13.60 8.76 -16.97
C GLU A 235 13.99 7.68 -15.93
N ARG A 236 13.27 7.61 -14.81
CA ARG A 236 13.49 6.56 -13.80
C ARG A 236 13.30 5.15 -14.37
N LEU A 237 12.24 4.92 -15.14
CA LEU A 237 12.00 3.63 -15.81
C LEU A 237 13.10 3.29 -16.83
N GLU A 238 13.70 4.29 -17.48
CA GLU A 238 14.83 4.08 -18.40
C GLU A 238 16.11 3.70 -17.65
N SER A 239 16.37 4.34 -16.50
CA SER A 239 17.51 3.99 -15.65
C SER A 239 17.41 2.54 -15.14
N LEU A 240 16.22 2.11 -14.71
CA LEU A 240 15.95 0.73 -14.25
C LEU A 240 16.11 -0.34 -15.35
N GLY A 241 15.96 0.04 -16.62
CA GLY A 241 16.18 -0.85 -17.76
C GLY A 241 17.64 -0.92 -18.20
N SER A 242 18.42 0.11 -17.89
CA SER A 242 19.83 0.24 -18.24
C SER A 242 20.76 -0.40 -17.19
N ASP A 243 20.30 -0.45 -15.94
CA ASP A 243 20.87 -1.28 -14.87
C ASP A 243 20.58 -2.75 -15.18
N ARG A 244 21.32 -3.34 -16.13
CA ARG A 244 21.50 -4.79 -16.16
C ARG A 244 22.26 -5.17 -14.87
N LEU A 245 21.51 -5.62 -13.88
CA LEU A 245 22.02 -6.39 -12.74
C LEU A 245 22.90 -7.54 -13.24
#